data_AF-A0A942CDG7-F1
#
_entry.id   AF-A0A942CDG7-F1
#
_cell.length_a   1.000
_cell.length_b   1.000
_cell.length_c   1.000
_cell.angle_alpha   90.00
_cell.angle_beta   90.00
_cell.angle_gamma   90.00
#
_symmetry.space_group_name_H-M   'P 1'
#
loop_
_entity.id
_entity.type
_entity.pdbx_description
1 polymer ?
#
loop_
_entity_poly.entity_id
_entity_poly.type
_entity_poly.pdbx_seq_one_letter_code
_entity_poly.pdbx_strand_id
1 'polypeptide(L)'
;MKTTLRALLSFALLAALPALAFTPPIDPLDASDDPSYVAGKKALDDQRWRDGIRAFDKVIQTRNSRADAAYYWKAYALNKMHHGPEAAATCEALRAKFPKSSWNKDCGALTIDTAVEEGVFPSIKNGPHVEVRVHPQVHVRYEDDENSSDARDPEQDMKILALNSLLQQSPDRALPQLRTLLNSNARMSTKKHVIFVLAQSKNPEAQKILDDALRGKMDPELQRQAILMTGIFQRKSSNPALVDIYKTNPDARTKKAVINALFISQDAADMVSIARLEKDLELKRQIVSQLALMHDKVAQDYMLELLK
;
A
#
# COMPACT_ATOMS: atom_id res chain seq x y z
N MET A 1 -63.54 -0.51 4.10
CA MET A 1 -62.39 -1.35 4.54
C MET A 1 -62.24 -2.53 3.61
N LYS A 2 -61.16 -2.56 2.80
CA LYS A 2 -60.31 -3.74 2.52
C LYS A 2 -59.31 -3.35 1.42
N THR A 3 -58.07 -3.29 1.87
CA THR A 3 -56.84 -2.88 1.19
C THR A 3 -56.38 -3.94 0.19
N THR A 4 -56.01 -3.53 -1.02
CA THR A 4 -55.29 -4.38 -1.98
C THR A 4 -53.79 -4.09 -1.88
N LEU A 5 -53.05 -5.08 -1.36
CA LEU A 5 -51.60 -5.05 -1.21
C LEU A 5 -50.94 -5.31 -2.57
N ARG A 6 -50.27 -4.32 -3.15
CA ARG A 6 -49.42 -4.50 -4.35
C ARG A 6 -48.04 -4.97 -3.88
N ALA A 7 -47.71 -6.23 -4.17
CA ALA A 7 -46.37 -6.78 -4.01
C ALA A 7 -45.42 -6.11 -5.01
N LEU A 8 -44.42 -5.38 -4.52
CA LEU A 8 -43.27 -4.92 -5.29
C LEU A 8 -42.11 -5.89 -5.02
N LEU A 9 -41.92 -6.85 -5.93
CA LEU A 9 -40.68 -7.60 -6.08
C LEU A 9 -39.63 -6.66 -6.67
N SER A 10 -38.86 -6.00 -5.82
CA SER A 10 -37.64 -5.30 -6.23
C SER A 10 -36.53 -6.34 -6.39
N PHE A 11 -36.27 -6.73 -7.64
CA PHE A 11 -35.05 -7.43 -8.02
C PHE A 11 -33.85 -6.55 -7.66
N ALA A 12 -33.10 -6.93 -6.62
CA ALA A 12 -31.80 -6.34 -6.35
C ALA A 12 -30.85 -6.73 -7.49
N LEU A 13 -30.62 -5.81 -8.42
CA LEU A 13 -29.56 -5.96 -9.41
C LEU A 13 -28.23 -5.76 -8.68
N LEU A 14 -27.59 -6.87 -8.32
CA LEU A 14 -26.23 -6.88 -7.80
C LEU A 14 -25.31 -6.46 -8.95
N ALA A 15 -25.01 -5.17 -9.08
CA ALA A 15 -24.00 -4.70 -10.02
C ALA A 15 -22.65 -5.22 -9.52
N ALA A 16 -22.11 -6.23 -10.19
CA ALA A 16 -20.75 -6.70 -9.98
C ALA A 16 -19.79 -5.52 -10.23
N LEU A 17 -19.13 -5.04 -9.19
CA LEU A 17 -18.01 -4.12 -9.33
C LEU A 17 -16.96 -4.83 -10.21
N PRO A 18 -16.44 -4.19 -11.27
CA PRO A 18 -15.28 -4.72 -11.96
C PRO A 18 -14.14 -4.73 -10.94
N ALA A 19 -13.62 -5.91 -10.65
CA ALA A 19 -12.40 -6.07 -9.87
C ALA A 19 -11.35 -5.11 -10.45
N LEU A 20 -10.54 -4.52 -9.57
CA LEU A 20 -9.29 -3.83 -9.90
C LEU A 20 -8.41 -4.81 -10.69
N ALA A 21 -8.69 -4.95 -11.99
CA ALA A 21 -7.99 -5.86 -12.84
C ALA A 21 -6.68 -5.16 -13.18
N PHE A 22 -5.59 -5.62 -12.56
CA PHE A 22 -4.24 -5.29 -12.99
C PHE A 22 -4.18 -5.31 -14.51
N THR A 23 -4.02 -4.12 -15.12
CA THR A 23 -3.94 -3.99 -16.57
C THR A 23 -2.50 -4.29 -16.96
N PRO A 24 -2.25 -5.40 -17.68
CA PRO A 24 -0.90 -5.72 -18.06
C PRO A 24 -0.32 -4.63 -18.97
N PRO A 25 1.01 -4.43 -18.94
CA PRO A 25 1.69 -3.43 -19.76
C PRO A 25 1.51 -3.76 -21.25
N ILE A 26 1.54 -2.72 -22.07
CA ILE A 26 1.43 -2.83 -23.52
C ILE A 26 2.74 -3.42 -24.04
N ASP A 27 2.64 -4.53 -24.76
CA ASP A 27 3.76 -5.18 -25.45
C ASP A 27 3.29 -5.60 -26.84
N PRO A 28 3.55 -4.73 -27.83
CA PRO A 28 3.18 -4.98 -29.21
C PRO A 28 3.94 -6.16 -29.80
N LEU A 29 3.24 -6.95 -30.61
CA LEU A 29 3.84 -7.99 -31.43
C LEU A 29 4.53 -7.36 -32.65
N ASP A 30 5.73 -7.84 -32.95
CA ASP A 30 6.48 -7.54 -34.16
C ASP A 30 6.35 -8.69 -35.17
N ALA A 31 6.44 -8.40 -36.47
CA ALA A 31 6.39 -9.42 -37.53
C ALA A 31 7.55 -10.43 -37.44
N SER A 32 8.66 -10.04 -36.80
CA SER A 32 9.85 -10.87 -36.56
C SER A 32 9.79 -11.71 -35.28
N ASP A 33 8.71 -11.60 -34.49
CA ASP A 33 8.59 -12.33 -33.22
C ASP A 33 8.46 -13.85 -33.42
N ASP A 34 9.03 -14.59 -32.47
CA ASP A 34 8.98 -16.05 -32.45
C ASP A 34 7.52 -16.55 -32.51
N PRO A 35 7.20 -17.54 -33.36
CA PRO A 35 5.83 -18.06 -33.46
C PRO A 35 5.25 -18.54 -32.13
N SER A 36 6.10 -19.02 -31.21
CA SER A 36 5.71 -19.43 -29.86
C SER A 36 5.40 -18.22 -28.97
N TYR A 37 6.08 -17.10 -29.17
CA TYR A 37 5.77 -15.86 -28.46
C TYR A 37 4.42 -15.30 -28.91
N VAL A 38 4.18 -15.25 -30.22
CA VAL A 38 2.90 -14.85 -30.81
C VAL A 38 1.77 -15.77 -30.33
N ALA A 39 1.99 -17.09 -30.36
CA ALA A 39 1.00 -18.06 -29.87
C ALA A 39 0.71 -17.88 -28.37
N GLY A 40 1.73 -17.55 -27.57
CA GLY A 40 1.59 -17.26 -26.15
C GLY A 40 0.72 -16.03 -25.91
N LYS A 41 1.00 -14.92 -26.59
CA LYS A 41 0.23 -13.67 -26.49
C LYS A 41 -1.23 -13.87 -26.91
N LYS A 42 -1.47 -14.54 -28.04
CA LYS A 42 -2.83 -14.91 -28.47
C LYS A 42 -3.55 -15.76 -27.42
N ALA A 43 -2.85 -16.71 -26.79
CA ALA A 43 -3.43 -17.52 -25.74
C ALA A 43 -3.81 -16.71 -24.50
N LEU A 44 -3.06 -15.66 -24.14
CA LEU A 44 -3.45 -14.75 -23.06
C LEU A 44 -4.68 -13.92 -23.41
N ASP A 45 -4.76 -13.39 -24.63
CA ASP A 45 -5.92 -12.63 -25.11
C ASP A 45 -7.19 -13.51 -25.12
N ASP A 46 -7.04 -14.79 -25.49
CA ASP A 46 -8.10 -15.80 -25.45
C ASP A 46 -8.36 -16.36 -24.03
N GLN A 47 -7.68 -15.85 -22.99
CA GLN A 47 -7.73 -16.34 -21.59
C GLN A 47 -7.35 -17.83 -21.41
N ARG A 48 -6.65 -18.42 -22.37
CA ARG A 48 -6.10 -19.79 -22.30
C ARG A 48 -4.75 -19.79 -21.59
N TRP A 49 -4.77 -19.48 -20.30
CA TRP A 49 -3.58 -19.25 -19.47
C TRP A 49 -2.55 -20.40 -19.54
N ARG A 50 -3.01 -21.65 -19.43
CA ARG A 50 -2.14 -22.85 -19.51
C ARG A 50 -1.45 -23.00 -20.86
N ASP A 51 -2.13 -22.63 -21.94
CA ASP A 51 -1.56 -22.70 -23.29
C ASP A 51 -0.52 -21.60 -23.48
N GLY A 52 -0.80 -20.40 -22.94
CA GLY A 52 0.15 -19.30 -22.87
C GLY A 52 1.44 -19.69 -22.15
N ILE A 53 1.32 -20.29 -20.96
CA ILE A 53 2.48 -20.77 -20.18
C ILE A 53 3.35 -21.73 -21.00
N ARG A 54 2.76 -22.74 -21.65
CA ARG A 54 3.51 -23.71 -22.48
C ARG A 54 4.20 -23.04 -23.67
N ALA A 55 3.55 -22.05 -24.27
CA ALA A 55 4.11 -21.30 -25.38
C ALA A 55 5.31 -20.44 -24.94
N PHE A 56 5.18 -19.72 -23.82
CA PHE A 56 6.28 -18.92 -23.25
C PHE A 56 7.43 -19.79 -22.72
N ASP A 57 7.16 -20.98 -22.20
CA ASP A 57 8.22 -21.94 -21.83
C ASP A 57 9.09 -22.30 -23.03
N LYS A 58 8.50 -22.46 -24.21
CA LYS A 58 9.24 -22.73 -25.44
C LYS A 58 10.13 -21.54 -25.82
N VAL A 59 9.62 -20.31 -25.73
CA VAL A 59 10.39 -19.07 -25.97
C VAL A 59 11.59 -18.98 -25.00
N ILE A 60 11.37 -19.29 -23.73
CA ILE A 60 12.41 -19.28 -22.69
C ILE A 60 13.48 -20.34 -22.97
N GLN A 61 13.07 -21.53 -23.40
CA GLN A 61 13.98 -22.64 -23.73
C GLN A 61 14.85 -22.34 -24.96
N THR A 62 14.29 -21.69 -25.98
CA THR A 62 15.03 -21.30 -27.18
C THR A 62 15.92 -20.07 -26.97
N ARG A 63 15.81 -19.39 -25.83
CA ARG A 63 16.62 -18.22 -25.42
C ARG A 63 16.65 -17.12 -26.49
N ASN A 64 15.52 -16.89 -27.13
CA ASN A 64 15.39 -15.87 -28.17
C ASN A 64 15.34 -14.45 -27.59
N SER A 65 15.24 -13.45 -28.48
CA SER A 65 15.21 -12.02 -28.12
C SER A 65 14.03 -11.62 -27.24
N ARG A 66 12.94 -12.41 -27.22
CA ARG A 66 11.75 -12.18 -26.40
C ARG A 66 11.74 -13.01 -25.12
N ALA A 67 12.85 -13.65 -24.77
CA ALA A 67 12.91 -14.53 -23.60
C ALA A 67 12.60 -13.78 -22.29
N ASP A 68 13.05 -12.53 -22.13
CA ASP A 68 12.78 -11.72 -20.95
C ASP A 68 11.28 -11.37 -20.82
N ALA A 69 10.66 -10.92 -21.90
CA ALA A 69 9.23 -10.66 -21.97
C ALA A 69 8.40 -11.94 -21.73
N ALA A 70 8.85 -13.08 -22.24
CA ALA A 70 8.18 -14.36 -22.03
C ALA A 70 8.20 -14.82 -20.56
N TYR A 71 9.28 -14.55 -19.81
CA TYR A 71 9.26 -14.76 -18.36
C TYR A 71 8.17 -13.92 -17.69
N TYR A 72 8.03 -12.64 -18.05
CA TYR A 72 6.97 -11.79 -17.52
C TYR A 72 5.57 -12.31 -17.85
N TRP A 73 5.30 -12.58 -19.13
CA TRP A 73 3.98 -13.03 -19.57
C TRP A 73 3.60 -14.41 -19.04
N LYS A 74 4.59 -15.29 -18.82
CA LYS A 74 4.40 -16.54 -18.08
C LYS A 74 3.99 -16.26 -16.63
N ALA A 75 4.67 -15.36 -15.93
CA ALA A 75 4.32 -14.98 -14.56
C ALA A 75 2.91 -14.38 -14.48
N TYR A 76 2.55 -13.53 -15.44
CA TYR A 76 1.20 -12.95 -15.54
C TYR A 76 0.12 -14.03 -15.70
N ALA A 77 0.34 -15.02 -16.58
CA ALA A 77 -0.57 -16.13 -16.77
C ALA A 77 -0.73 -17.02 -15.51
N LEU A 78 0.36 -17.25 -14.78
CA LEU A 78 0.35 -17.96 -13.50
C LEU A 78 -0.45 -17.19 -12.43
N ASN A 79 -0.28 -15.86 -12.37
CA ASN A 79 -1.07 -15.02 -11.46
C ASN A 79 -2.58 -15.10 -11.77
N LYS A 80 -2.97 -15.05 -13.05
CA LYS A 80 -4.38 -15.22 -13.45
C LYS A 80 -4.98 -16.59 -13.13
N MET A 81 -4.15 -17.56 -12.80
CA MET A 81 -4.55 -18.89 -12.34
C MET A 81 -4.48 -19.06 -10.81
N HIS A 82 -4.13 -18.00 -10.05
CA HIS A 82 -3.87 -18.06 -8.61
C HIS A 82 -2.74 -19.05 -8.26
N HIS A 83 -1.67 -19.03 -9.06
CA HIS A 83 -0.43 -19.74 -8.79
C HIS A 83 0.65 -18.72 -8.40
N GLY A 84 0.42 -18.01 -7.28
CA GLY A 84 1.28 -16.92 -6.80
C GLY A 84 2.76 -17.29 -6.61
N PRO A 85 3.08 -18.42 -5.95
CA PRO A 85 4.48 -18.84 -5.74
C PRO A 85 5.24 -19.08 -7.05
N GLU A 86 4.60 -19.73 -8.03
CA GLU A 86 5.20 -19.98 -9.35
C GLU A 86 5.34 -18.69 -10.16
N ALA A 87 4.39 -17.76 -10.05
CA ALA A 87 4.50 -16.43 -10.65
C ALA A 87 5.69 -15.65 -10.06
N ALA A 88 5.84 -15.63 -8.73
CA ALA A 88 6.94 -14.99 -8.04
C ALA A 88 8.29 -15.59 -8.42
N ALA A 89 8.43 -16.92 -8.41
CA ALA A 89 9.63 -17.62 -8.83
C ALA A 89 9.99 -17.33 -10.30
N THR A 90 8.99 -17.20 -11.18
CA THR A 90 9.21 -16.84 -12.58
C THR A 90 9.75 -15.40 -12.71
N CYS A 91 9.23 -14.46 -11.92
CA CYS A 91 9.74 -13.08 -11.86
C CYS A 91 11.14 -12.97 -11.23
N GLU A 92 11.48 -13.82 -10.25
CA GLU A 92 12.85 -13.91 -9.73
C GLU A 92 13.83 -14.43 -10.79
N ALA A 93 13.43 -15.46 -11.55
CA ALA A 93 14.23 -15.98 -12.65
C ALA A 93 14.47 -14.93 -13.75
N LEU A 94 13.46 -14.11 -14.05
CA LEU A 94 13.59 -12.96 -14.95
C LEU A 94 14.68 -12.00 -14.46
N ARG A 95 14.60 -11.55 -13.19
CA ARG A 95 15.57 -10.61 -12.60
C ARG A 95 17.00 -11.16 -12.60
N ALA A 96 17.15 -12.45 -12.29
CA ALA A 96 18.45 -13.11 -12.25
C ALA A 96 19.10 -13.23 -13.64
N LYS A 97 18.30 -13.57 -14.67
CA LYS A 97 18.80 -13.80 -16.04
C LYS A 97 18.89 -12.53 -16.87
N PHE A 98 17.98 -11.58 -16.64
CA PHE A 98 17.87 -10.33 -17.38
C PHE A 98 17.77 -9.13 -16.42
N PRO A 99 18.83 -8.81 -15.66
CA PRO A 99 18.80 -7.79 -14.63
C PRO A 99 18.50 -6.38 -15.16
N LYS A 100 18.75 -6.14 -16.46
CA LYS A 100 18.47 -4.86 -17.14
C LYS A 100 17.14 -4.83 -17.89
N SER A 101 16.34 -5.89 -17.83
CA SER A 101 15.07 -5.93 -18.55
C SER A 101 14.08 -4.91 -17.99
N SER A 102 13.37 -4.21 -18.87
CA SER A 102 12.29 -3.28 -18.50
C SER A 102 11.17 -3.99 -17.73
N TRP A 103 10.98 -5.28 -18.00
CA TRP A 103 9.96 -6.15 -17.40
C TRP A 103 10.13 -6.40 -15.90
N ASN A 104 11.30 -6.08 -15.32
CA ASN A 104 11.55 -6.23 -13.89
C ASN A 104 10.65 -5.32 -13.04
N LYS A 105 10.27 -4.15 -13.56
CA LYS A 105 9.36 -3.21 -12.89
C LYS A 105 7.95 -3.80 -12.83
N ASP A 106 7.44 -4.30 -13.95
CA ASP A 106 6.10 -4.88 -14.05
C ASP A 106 5.97 -6.18 -13.25
N CYS A 107 7.03 -6.99 -13.21
CA CYS A 107 7.11 -8.15 -12.33
C CYS A 107 7.06 -7.76 -10.84
N GLY A 108 7.58 -6.58 -10.47
CA GLY A 108 7.47 -6.07 -9.10
C GLY A 108 6.02 -5.78 -8.72
N ALA A 109 5.27 -5.12 -9.60
CA ALA A 109 3.84 -4.84 -9.40
C ALA A 109 3.01 -6.12 -9.35
N LEU A 110 3.25 -7.07 -10.26
CA LEU A 110 2.53 -8.35 -10.33
C LEU A 110 2.67 -9.16 -9.04
N THR A 111 3.86 -9.17 -8.42
CA THR A 111 4.10 -9.90 -7.16
C THR A 111 3.52 -9.23 -5.92
N ILE A 112 3.26 -7.92 -5.97
CA ILE A 112 2.57 -7.20 -4.88
C ILE A 112 1.09 -7.62 -4.85
N ASP A 113 0.45 -7.68 -6.01
CA ASP A 113 -0.96 -8.11 -6.11
C ASP A 113 -1.15 -9.57 -5.68
N THR A 114 -0.23 -10.49 -6.02
CA THR A 114 -0.28 -11.89 -5.54
C THR A 114 -0.21 -12.00 -4.02
N ALA A 115 0.59 -11.15 -3.36
CA ALA A 115 0.76 -11.17 -1.91
C ALA A 115 -0.44 -10.60 -1.16
N VAL A 116 -1.30 -9.85 -1.86
CA VAL A 116 -2.55 -9.28 -1.32
C VAL A 116 -3.72 -10.27 -1.46
N GLU A 117 -3.74 -11.09 -2.52
CA GLU A 117 -4.79 -12.09 -2.73
C GLU A 117 -4.52 -13.45 -2.05
N GLU A 118 -3.28 -13.95 -2.05
CA GLU A 118 -2.89 -15.17 -1.36
C GLU A 118 -2.28 -14.82 0.00
N GLY A 119 -3.05 -14.96 1.08
CA GLY A 119 -2.55 -14.90 2.46
C GLY A 119 -1.60 -16.04 2.82
N VAL A 120 -0.50 -16.23 2.08
CA VAL A 120 0.51 -17.28 2.28
C VAL A 120 1.91 -16.65 2.27
N PHE A 121 2.43 -16.37 3.47
CA PHE A 121 3.87 -16.32 3.71
C PHE A 121 4.45 -17.75 3.64
N PRO A 122 5.57 -18.01 2.95
CA PRO A 122 6.13 -19.35 2.89
C PRO A 122 6.65 -19.78 4.27
N SER A 123 6.01 -20.81 4.83
CA SER A 123 6.43 -21.47 6.08
C SER A 123 7.65 -22.35 5.84
N ILE A 124 8.74 -22.06 6.57
CA ILE A 124 9.86 -22.98 6.77
C ILE A 124 9.37 -24.14 7.65
N LYS A 125 9.41 -25.38 7.15
CA LYS A 125 9.00 -26.58 7.90
C LYS A 125 10.10 -27.00 8.89
N ASN A 126 9.92 -26.68 10.18
CA ASN A 126 10.20 -27.51 11.38
C ASN A 126 10.21 -26.64 12.66
N GLY A 127 9.10 -26.64 13.42
CA GLY A 127 8.95 -26.03 14.75
C GLY A 127 7.48 -26.08 15.23
N PRO A 128 7.17 -26.27 16.53
CA PRO A 128 5.86 -26.74 16.98
C PRO A 128 4.77 -25.66 16.93
N HIS A 129 3.55 -26.14 16.67
CA HIS A 129 2.34 -25.38 16.38
C HIS A 129 2.00 -24.28 17.41
N VAL A 130 1.75 -23.06 16.93
CA VAL A 130 1.02 -22.02 17.68
C VAL A 130 -0.04 -21.40 16.78
N GLU A 131 -1.27 -21.48 17.23
CA GLU A 131 -2.46 -20.86 16.66
C GLU A 131 -2.38 -19.33 16.86
N VAL A 132 -2.39 -18.53 15.78
CA VAL A 132 -2.24 -17.06 15.89
C VAL A 132 -3.42 -16.34 15.25
N ARG A 133 -4.22 -15.70 16.12
CA ARG A 133 -5.21 -14.67 15.77
C ARG A 133 -4.50 -13.43 15.18
N VAL A 134 -5.13 -12.87 14.16
CA VAL A 134 -4.64 -11.77 13.33
C VAL A 134 -4.39 -10.49 14.14
N HIS A 135 -3.16 -9.95 14.05
CA HIS A 135 -2.84 -8.57 14.41
C HIS A 135 -2.24 -7.85 13.18
N PRO A 136 -2.72 -6.65 12.82
CA PRO A 136 -2.21 -5.92 11.66
C PRO A 136 -0.95 -5.13 12.03
N GLN A 137 0.19 -5.45 11.42
CA GLN A 137 1.37 -4.57 11.43
C GLN A 137 1.58 -4.02 10.02
N VAL A 138 1.19 -2.76 9.83
CA VAL A 138 1.53 -1.97 8.63
C VAL A 138 3.01 -1.61 8.73
N HIS A 139 3.86 -2.12 7.84
CA HIS A 139 5.24 -1.65 7.68
C HIS A 139 5.26 -0.53 6.63
N VAL A 140 5.34 0.72 7.10
CA VAL A 140 5.67 1.87 6.24
C VAL A 140 7.19 1.89 6.08
N ARG A 141 7.69 1.48 4.91
CA ARG A 141 9.12 1.58 4.56
C ARG A 141 9.44 3.02 4.17
N TYR A 142 10.30 3.69 4.93
CA TYR A 142 10.85 4.99 4.56
C TYR A 142 12.09 4.79 3.66
N GLU A 143 12.24 5.61 2.62
CA GLU A 143 13.28 5.48 1.58
C GLU A 143 14.73 5.72 2.07
N ASP A 144 14.98 5.93 3.37
CA ASP A 144 16.32 6.18 3.92
C ASP A 144 16.97 4.93 4.59
N ASP A 145 16.34 3.75 4.53
CA ASP A 145 16.80 2.52 5.23
C ASP A 145 17.75 1.62 4.41
N GLU A 146 18.52 2.17 3.46
CA GLU A 146 19.58 1.40 2.79
C GLU A 146 20.84 1.20 3.65
N ASN A 147 20.91 1.76 4.87
CA ASN A 147 22.12 1.69 5.70
C ASN A 147 21.93 1.53 7.22
N SER A 148 20.78 1.05 7.71
CA SER A 148 20.64 0.79 9.15
C SER A 148 21.21 -0.60 9.52
N SER A 149 22.33 -0.59 10.24
CA SER A 149 22.92 -1.76 10.91
C SER A 149 22.11 -2.22 12.13
N ASP A 150 20.78 -2.08 12.11
CA ASP A 150 19.92 -2.34 13.26
C ASP A 150 19.59 -3.83 13.35
N ALA A 151 20.52 -4.59 13.95
CA ALA A 151 20.15 -5.83 14.59
C ALA A 151 18.99 -5.57 15.56
N ARG A 152 17.89 -6.32 15.42
CA ARG A 152 16.76 -6.29 16.36
C ARG A 152 17.29 -6.42 17.79
N ASP A 153 17.11 -5.38 18.61
CA ASP A 153 17.49 -5.35 20.01
C ASP A 153 16.36 -5.98 20.85
N PRO A 154 16.53 -7.20 21.39
CA PRO A 154 15.46 -7.89 22.11
C PRO A 154 15.00 -7.13 23.37
N GLU A 155 15.87 -6.30 23.96
CA GLU A 155 15.51 -5.48 25.11
C GLU A 155 14.53 -4.36 24.72
N GLN A 156 14.67 -3.81 23.51
CA GLN A 156 13.77 -2.79 22.99
C GLN A 156 12.39 -3.36 22.66
N ASP A 157 12.33 -4.57 22.10
CA ASP A 157 11.06 -5.25 21.82
C ASP A 157 10.28 -5.53 23.13
N MET A 158 10.98 -5.94 24.19
CA MET A 158 10.37 -6.10 25.52
C MET A 158 9.85 -4.78 26.09
N LYS A 159 10.60 -3.68 25.97
CA LYS A 159 10.16 -2.34 26.41
C LYS A 159 8.92 -1.89 25.63
N ILE A 160 8.87 -2.15 24.33
CA ILE A 160 7.72 -1.87 23.47
C ILE A 160 6.47 -2.63 23.93
N LEU A 161 6.60 -3.94 24.18
CA LEU A 161 5.51 -4.77 24.68
C LEU A 161 5.01 -4.32 26.06
N ALA A 162 5.94 -4.00 26.97
CA ALA A 162 5.63 -3.49 28.29
C ALA A 162 4.90 -2.14 28.23
N LEU A 163 5.34 -1.22 27.38
CA LEU A 163 4.71 0.09 27.19
C LEU A 163 3.30 -0.02 26.61
N ASN A 164 3.08 -0.91 25.64
CA ASN A 164 1.74 -1.16 25.09
C ASN A 164 0.81 -1.75 26.16
N SER A 165 1.30 -2.73 26.92
CA SER A 165 0.55 -3.34 28.02
C SER A 165 0.21 -2.32 29.11
N LEU A 166 1.17 -1.47 29.48
CA LEU A 166 0.97 -0.40 30.46
C LEU A 166 -0.02 0.66 29.97
N LEU A 167 0.02 1.04 28.69
CA LEU A 167 -0.94 2.00 28.16
C LEU A 167 -2.38 1.45 28.19
N GLN A 168 -2.56 0.14 28.00
CA GLN A 168 -3.88 -0.49 28.10
C GLN A 168 -4.36 -0.65 29.55
N GLN A 169 -3.47 -1.00 30.48
CA GLN A 169 -3.83 -1.31 31.88
C GLN A 169 -3.80 -0.10 32.81
N SER A 170 -2.92 0.87 32.55
CA SER A 170 -2.66 2.00 33.44
C SER A 170 -2.16 3.23 32.66
N PRO A 171 -3.04 3.89 31.86
CA PRO A 171 -2.67 5.05 31.07
C PRO A 171 -1.99 6.17 31.87
N ASP A 172 -2.47 6.43 33.09
CA ASP A 172 -1.94 7.51 33.96
C ASP A 172 -0.47 7.29 34.36
N ARG A 173 -0.02 6.03 34.37
CA ARG A 173 1.38 5.67 34.62
C ARG A 173 2.20 5.59 33.33
N ALA A 174 1.59 5.13 32.23
CA ALA A 174 2.25 4.93 30.95
C ALA A 174 2.53 6.25 30.22
N LEU A 175 1.56 7.16 30.18
CA LEU A 175 1.63 8.39 29.37
C LEU A 175 2.78 9.33 29.75
N PRO A 176 3.10 9.56 31.04
CA PRO A 176 4.27 10.34 31.42
C PRO A 176 5.59 9.71 30.92
N GLN A 177 5.68 8.38 30.94
CA GLN A 177 6.87 7.65 30.46
C GLN A 177 7.01 7.76 28.94
N LEU A 178 5.91 7.60 28.20
CA LEU A 178 5.87 7.79 26.74
C LEU A 178 6.26 9.22 26.33
N ARG A 179 5.76 10.23 27.05
CA ARG A 179 6.14 11.64 26.84
C ARG A 179 7.63 11.86 27.12
N THR A 180 8.18 11.23 28.15
CA THR A 180 9.61 11.30 28.46
C THR A 180 10.45 10.67 27.35
N LEU A 181 10.05 9.51 26.83
CA LEU A 181 10.76 8.83 25.75
C LEU A 181 10.82 9.67 24.47
N LEU A 182 9.73 10.33 24.09
CA LEU A 182 9.70 11.23 22.92
C LEU A 182 10.70 12.40 23.06
N ASN A 183 10.86 12.93 24.27
CA ASN A 183 11.73 14.08 24.55
C ASN A 183 13.17 13.71 24.94
N SER A 184 13.45 12.43 25.18
CA SER A 184 14.77 11.93 25.56
C SER A 184 15.70 11.71 24.36
N ASN A 185 16.91 11.22 24.60
CA ASN A 185 17.85 10.75 23.56
C ASN A 185 17.56 9.31 23.07
N ALA A 186 16.34 8.80 23.28
CA ALA A 186 15.91 7.51 22.74
C ALA A 186 16.08 7.44 21.21
N ARG A 187 16.28 6.22 20.68
CA ARG A 187 16.41 5.99 19.24
C ARG A 187 15.17 6.45 18.49
N MET A 188 15.36 6.90 17.25
CA MET A 188 14.25 7.37 16.41
C MET A 188 13.18 6.30 16.17
N SER A 189 13.59 5.03 16.00
CA SER A 189 12.67 3.88 15.91
C SER A 189 11.77 3.76 17.15
N THR A 190 12.34 3.90 18.34
CA THR A 190 11.59 3.91 19.61
C THR A 190 10.59 5.06 19.66
N LYS A 191 11.02 6.28 19.30
CA LYS A 191 10.14 7.45 19.30
C LYS A 191 8.99 7.30 18.30
N LYS A 192 9.26 6.78 17.09
CA LYS A 192 8.23 6.45 16.08
C LYS A 192 7.23 5.42 16.61
N HIS A 193 7.70 4.41 17.34
CA HIS A 193 6.82 3.42 17.97
C HIS A 193 5.93 4.05 19.05
N VAL A 194 6.47 4.96 19.87
CA VAL A 194 5.65 5.71 20.83
C VAL A 194 4.51 6.47 20.13
N ILE A 195 4.79 7.15 19.00
CA ILE A 195 3.75 7.81 18.20
C ILE A 195 2.69 6.81 17.70
N PHE A 196 3.10 5.64 17.22
CA PHE A 196 2.19 4.57 16.78
C PHE A 196 1.26 4.09 17.90
N VAL A 197 1.79 3.90 19.10
CA VAL A 197 1.03 3.45 20.27
C VAL A 197 0.07 4.55 20.76
N LEU A 198 0.51 5.81 20.78
CA LEU A 198 -0.35 6.96 21.11
C LEU A 198 -1.52 7.10 20.13
N ALA A 199 -1.28 6.91 18.83
CA ALA A 199 -2.32 7.03 17.80
C ALA A 199 -3.40 5.95 17.85
N GLN A 200 -3.11 4.77 18.40
CA GLN A 200 -4.11 3.73 18.65
C GLN A 200 -5.00 4.04 19.87
N SER A 201 -4.52 4.88 20.78
CA SER A 201 -5.20 5.13 22.04
C SER A 201 -6.30 6.17 21.89
N LYS A 202 -7.49 5.86 22.42
CA LYS A 202 -8.60 6.82 22.55
C LYS A 202 -8.49 7.70 23.81
N ASN A 203 -7.43 7.54 24.61
CA ASN A 203 -7.26 8.32 25.83
C ASN A 203 -7.02 9.82 25.49
N PRO A 204 -7.73 10.77 26.13
CA PRO A 204 -7.61 12.20 25.82
C PRO A 204 -6.20 12.77 25.97
N GLU A 205 -5.44 12.33 26.98
CA GLU A 205 -4.08 12.79 27.19
C GLU A 205 -3.11 12.16 26.17
N ALA A 206 -3.35 10.93 25.72
CA ALA A 206 -2.62 10.34 24.59
C ALA A 206 -2.86 11.13 23.30
N GLN A 207 -4.11 11.51 23.03
CA GLN A 207 -4.50 12.33 21.89
C GLN A 207 -3.83 13.70 21.95
N LYS A 208 -3.75 14.32 23.12
CA LYS A 208 -3.04 15.59 23.32
C LYS A 208 -1.54 15.49 23.00
N ILE A 209 -0.87 14.39 23.38
CA ILE A 209 0.55 14.17 23.03
C ILE A 209 0.72 14.01 21.52
N LEU A 210 -0.19 13.27 20.88
CA LEU A 210 -0.18 13.09 19.43
C LEU A 210 -0.45 14.42 18.69
N ASP A 211 -1.35 15.26 19.20
CA ASP A 211 -1.63 16.60 18.67
C ASP A 211 -0.41 17.52 18.76
N ASP A 212 0.36 17.44 19.85
CA ASP A 212 1.63 18.16 19.97
C ASP A 212 2.63 17.74 18.87
N ALA A 213 2.70 16.44 18.55
CA ALA A 213 3.52 15.93 17.46
C ALA A 213 3.00 16.38 16.07
N LEU A 214 1.69 16.31 15.82
CA LEU A 214 1.05 16.77 14.57
C LEU A 214 1.32 18.26 14.30
N ARG A 215 1.24 19.09 15.34
CA ARG A 215 1.50 20.54 15.28
C ARG A 215 2.99 20.89 15.15
N GLY A 216 3.87 19.90 15.02
CA GLY A 216 5.30 20.13 14.82
C GLY A 216 6.02 20.68 16.04
N LYS A 217 5.50 20.43 17.26
CA LYS A 217 6.20 20.81 18.51
C LYS A 217 7.35 19.87 18.87
N MET A 218 7.64 18.90 18.00
CA MET A 218 8.64 17.85 18.17
C MET A 218 9.51 17.76 16.90
N ASP A 219 10.42 16.79 16.86
CA ASP A 219 11.24 16.50 15.69
C ASP A 219 10.39 16.36 14.40
N PRO A 220 10.79 16.96 13.26
CA PRO A 220 10.02 16.91 12.01
C PRO A 220 9.72 15.48 11.52
N GLU A 221 10.57 14.51 11.82
CA GLU A 221 10.33 13.11 11.48
C GLU A 221 9.21 12.51 12.33
N LEU A 222 9.11 12.90 13.61
CA LEU A 222 8.00 12.50 14.48
C LEU A 222 6.69 13.17 14.07
N GLN A 223 6.74 14.42 13.57
CA GLN A 223 5.58 15.07 12.98
C GLN A 223 5.06 14.28 11.77
N ARG A 224 5.93 13.89 10.84
CA ARG A 224 5.55 13.08 9.67
C ARG A 224 4.99 11.71 10.06
N GLN A 225 5.61 11.06 11.03
CA GLN A 225 5.09 9.81 11.59
C GLN A 225 3.69 10.02 12.19
N ALA A 226 3.49 11.08 12.99
CA ALA A 226 2.20 11.39 13.60
C ALA A 226 1.11 11.62 12.55
N ILE A 227 1.41 12.36 11.48
CA ILE A 227 0.51 12.60 10.36
C ILE A 227 0.03 11.27 9.74
N LEU A 228 0.97 10.36 9.43
CA LEU A 228 0.63 9.06 8.85
C LEU A 228 -0.18 8.19 9.81
N MET A 229 0.20 8.12 11.09
CA MET A 229 -0.51 7.32 12.08
C MET A 229 -1.93 7.83 12.30
N THR A 230 -2.12 9.14 12.27
CA THR A 230 -3.43 9.78 12.34
C THR A 230 -4.31 9.39 11.14
N GLY A 231 -3.77 9.40 9.91
CA GLY A 231 -4.48 8.89 8.73
C GLY A 231 -4.94 7.43 8.86
N ILE A 232 -4.10 6.56 9.45
CA ILE A 232 -4.40 5.14 9.66
C ILE A 232 -5.47 4.93 10.74
N PHE A 233 -5.28 5.52 11.93
CA PHE A 233 -6.07 5.18 13.13
C PHE A 233 -7.27 6.08 13.36
N GLN A 234 -7.15 7.37 13.06
CA GLN A 234 -8.24 8.34 13.24
C GLN A 234 -9.08 8.52 11.98
N ARG A 235 -8.51 8.18 10.81
CA ARG A 235 -9.19 8.25 9.51
C ARG A 235 -9.77 9.65 9.30
N LYS A 236 -11.05 9.75 8.90
CA LYS A 236 -11.66 11.03 8.49
C LYS A 236 -11.82 12.05 9.61
N SER A 237 -11.81 11.66 10.89
CA SER A 237 -12.05 12.62 11.98
C SER A 237 -10.93 13.66 12.14
N SER A 238 -9.72 13.31 11.71
CA SER A 238 -8.53 14.16 11.80
C SER A 238 -8.22 14.96 10.54
N ASN A 239 -8.94 14.70 9.44
CA ASN A 239 -8.62 15.28 8.14
C ASN A 239 -8.67 16.83 8.11
N PRO A 240 -9.56 17.52 8.85
CA PRO A 240 -9.50 18.98 8.94
C PRO A 240 -8.16 19.50 9.47
N ALA A 241 -7.57 18.84 10.47
CA ALA A 241 -6.26 19.20 11.00
C ALA A 241 -5.14 18.90 10.00
N LEU A 242 -5.23 17.79 9.26
CA LEU A 242 -4.27 17.44 8.21
C LEU A 242 -4.29 18.47 7.07
N VAL A 243 -5.47 18.90 6.64
CA VAL A 243 -5.63 19.95 5.62
C VAL A 243 -5.05 21.29 6.09
N ASP A 244 -5.25 21.65 7.36
CA ASP A 244 -4.65 22.86 7.94
C ASP A 244 -3.11 22.79 7.96
N ILE A 245 -2.55 21.65 8.35
CA ILE A 245 -1.10 21.39 8.28
C ILE A 245 -0.60 21.53 6.83
N TYR A 246 -1.31 20.99 5.84
CA TYR A 246 -0.92 21.12 4.43
C TYR A 246 -0.85 22.58 3.96
N LYS A 247 -1.84 23.38 4.37
CA LYS A 247 -1.97 24.79 3.97
C LYS A 247 -0.90 25.68 4.59
N THR A 248 -0.53 25.40 5.84
CA THR A 248 0.33 26.27 6.65
C THR A 248 1.80 25.84 6.63
N ASN A 249 2.12 24.59 6.27
CA ASN A 249 3.47 24.07 6.31
C ASN A 249 4.19 24.16 4.94
N PRO A 250 5.33 24.86 4.84
CA PRO A 250 6.09 24.97 3.59
C PRO A 250 6.94 23.74 3.26
N ASP A 251 7.18 22.82 4.21
CA ASP A 251 8.04 21.64 4.00
C ASP A 251 7.36 20.60 3.09
N ALA A 252 8.00 20.33 1.95
CA ALA A 252 7.52 19.37 0.98
C ALA A 252 7.42 17.94 1.54
N ARG A 253 8.32 17.53 2.45
CA ARG A 253 8.26 16.18 3.06
C ARG A 253 7.02 16.03 3.95
N THR A 254 6.70 17.07 4.72
CA THR A 254 5.50 17.12 5.56
C THR A 254 4.22 17.14 4.72
N LYS A 255 4.19 17.94 3.64
CA LYS A 255 3.07 17.91 2.67
C LYS A 255 2.85 16.53 2.07
N LYS A 256 3.92 15.83 1.66
CA LYS A 256 3.84 14.43 1.18
C LYS A 256 3.24 13.48 2.22
N ALA A 257 3.61 13.63 3.50
CA ALA A 257 3.05 12.83 4.58
C ALA A 257 1.53 13.07 4.71
N VAL A 258 1.08 14.32 4.60
CA VAL A 258 -0.36 14.65 4.63
C VAL A 258 -1.10 14.05 3.44
N ILE A 259 -0.55 14.17 2.23
CA ILE A 259 -1.12 13.59 1.00
C ILE A 259 -1.35 12.08 1.21
N ASN A 260 -0.33 11.37 1.68
CA ASN A 260 -0.41 9.94 1.97
C ASN A 260 -1.42 9.62 3.09
N ALA A 261 -1.50 10.43 4.14
CA ALA A 261 -2.45 10.23 5.23
C ALA A 261 -3.91 10.38 4.77
N LEU A 262 -4.21 11.38 3.93
CA LEU A 262 -5.55 11.57 3.36
C LEU A 262 -5.94 10.47 2.37
N PHE A 263 -4.98 9.96 1.61
CA PHE A 263 -5.19 8.80 0.74
C PHE A 263 -5.51 7.53 1.55
N ILE A 264 -4.74 7.26 2.61
CA ILE A 264 -4.98 6.15 3.54
C ILE A 264 -6.37 6.28 4.20
N SER A 265 -6.77 7.50 4.56
CA SER A 265 -8.09 7.75 5.17
C SER A 265 -9.25 7.74 4.16
N GLN A 266 -8.95 7.56 2.86
CA GLN A 266 -9.92 7.49 1.75
C GLN A 266 -10.79 8.76 1.67
N ASP A 267 -10.17 9.94 1.82
CA ASP A 267 -10.87 11.23 1.77
C ASP A 267 -10.58 12.03 0.50
N ALA A 268 -11.29 11.68 -0.57
CA ALA A 268 -11.14 12.32 -1.87
C ALA A 268 -11.50 13.82 -1.84
N ALA A 269 -12.45 14.24 -0.98
CA ALA A 269 -12.88 15.62 -0.91
C ALA A 269 -11.76 16.52 -0.39
N ASP A 270 -11.13 16.13 0.72
CA ASP A 270 -10.00 16.87 1.27
C ASP A 270 -8.75 16.78 0.38
N MET A 271 -8.52 15.65 -0.28
CA MET A 271 -7.44 15.53 -1.28
C MET A 271 -7.64 16.46 -2.48
N VAL A 272 -8.86 16.58 -3.02
CA VAL A 272 -9.18 17.56 -4.07
C VAL A 272 -8.99 18.99 -3.56
N SER A 273 -9.34 19.26 -2.31
CA SER A 273 -9.17 20.59 -1.71
C SER A 273 -7.70 21.03 -1.71
N ILE A 274 -6.77 20.13 -1.34
CA ILE A 274 -5.34 20.43 -1.33
C ILE A 274 -4.76 20.45 -2.76
N ALA A 275 -5.27 19.64 -3.68
CA ALA A 275 -4.86 19.64 -5.09
C ALA A 275 -5.13 20.98 -5.79
N ARG A 276 -6.27 21.62 -5.46
CA ARG A 276 -6.65 22.94 -5.99
C ARG A 276 -5.75 24.06 -5.49
N LEU A 277 -5.22 23.93 -4.28
CA LEU A 277 -4.35 24.94 -3.67
C LEU A 277 -2.87 24.76 -4.02
N GLU A 278 -2.46 23.55 -4.41
CA GLU A 278 -1.06 23.23 -4.64
C GLU A 278 -0.52 23.84 -5.93
N LYS A 279 0.64 24.50 -5.78
CA LYS A 279 1.40 25.16 -6.86
C LYS A 279 2.59 24.33 -7.29
N ASP A 280 3.15 23.52 -6.39
CA ASP A 280 4.21 22.57 -6.71
C ASP A 280 3.67 21.45 -7.60
N LEU A 281 4.22 21.34 -8.81
CA LEU A 281 3.72 20.38 -9.81
C LEU A 281 3.99 18.92 -9.43
N GLU A 282 5.06 18.62 -8.68
CA GLU A 282 5.35 17.25 -8.24
C GLU A 282 4.36 16.79 -7.16
N LEU A 283 4.08 17.66 -6.19
CA LEU A 283 3.08 17.38 -5.16
C LEU A 283 1.68 17.28 -5.78
N LYS A 284 1.34 18.17 -6.71
CA LYS A 284 0.05 18.11 -7.42
C LYS A 284 -0.10 16.84 -8.23
N ARG A 285 0.95 16.41 -8.95
CA ARG A 285 0.98 15.13 -9.68
C ARG A 285 0.78 13.94 -8.75
N GLN A 286 1.41 13.94 -7.57
CA GLN A 286 1.22 12.89 -6.58
C GLN A 286 -0.25 12.83 -6.10
N ILE A 287 -0.87 13.97 -5.80
CA ILE A 287 -2.27 14.03 -5.36
C ILE A 287 -3.20 13.49 -6.46
N VAL A 288 -3.04 13.93 -7.71
CA VAL A 288 -3.84 13.46 -8.84
C VAL A 288 -3.67 11.95 -9.06
N SER A 289 -2.44 11.44 -8.97
CA SER A 289 -2.16 10.01 -9.12
C SER A 289 -2.86 9.17 -8.05
N GLN A 290 -2.89 9.64 -6.81
CA GLN A 290 -3.59 8.96 -5.72
C GLN A 290 -5.11 9.09 -5.83
N LEU A 291 -5.64 10.26 -6.19
CA LEU A 291 -7.06 10.47 -6.46
C LEU A 291 -7.59 9.51 -7.53
N ALA A 292 -6.79 9.21 -8.58
CA ALA A 292 -7.14 8.25 -9.61
C ALA A 292 -7.36 6.82 -9.07
N LEU A 293 -6.73 6.46 -7.95
CA LEU A 293 -6.84 5.15 -7.31
C LEU A 293 -8.01 5.05 -6.33
N MET A 294 -8.65 6.16 -5.96
CA MET A 294 -9.68 6.17 -4.90
C MET A 294 -11.06 5.73 -5.40
N HIS A 295 -11.28 5.66 -6.72
CA HIS A 295 -12.57 5.36 -7.34
C HIS A 295 -13.76 6.19 -6.79
N ASP A 296 -13.48 7.39 -6.30
CA ASP A 296 -14.46 8.30 -5.69
C ASP A 296 -15.02 9.29 -6.71
N LYS A 297 -16.31 9.63 -6.62
CA LYS A 297 -16.95 10.56 -7.56
C LYS A 297 -16.31 11.95 -7.54
N VAL A 298 -15.95 12.47 -6.37
CA VAL A 298 -15.32 13.79 -6.22
C VAL A 298 -13.95 13.80 -6.87
N ALA A 299 -13.19 12.70 -6.74
CA ALA A 299 -11.92 12.51 -7.43
C ALA A 299 -12.10 12.49 -8.96
N GLN A 300 -13.10 11.75 -9.47
CA GLN A 300 -13.41 11.69 -10.90
C GLN A 300 -13.82 13.04 -11.48
N ASP A 301 -14.72 13.75 -10.79
CA ASP A 301 -15.17 15.09 -11.20
C ASP A 301 -13.98 16.06 -11.30
N TYR A 302 -13.05 16.01 -10.33
CA TYR A 302 -11.83 16.82 -10.35
C TYR A 302 -10.88 16.44 -11.50
N MET A 303 -10.71 15.14 -11.79
CA MET A 303 -9.89 14.72 -12.93
C MET A 303 -10.48 15.20 -14.27
N LEU A 304 -11.80 15.18 -14.43
CA LEU A 304 -12.48 15.72 -15.62
C LEU A 304 -12.34 17.24 -15.74
N GLU A 305 -12.30 17.96 -14.61
CA GLU A 305 -12.04 19.41 -14.57
C GLU A 305 -10.66 19.75 -15.16
N LEU A 306 -9.64 18.93 -14.88
CA LEU A 306 -8.26 19.15 -15.36
C LEU A 306 -8.06 18.95 -16.86
N LEU A 307 -9.02 18.33 -17.56
CA LEU A 307 -8.95 18.04 -19.00
C LEU A 307 -9.58 19.13 -19.88
N LYS A 308 -10.24 20.12 -19.27
CA LYS A 308 -10.89 21.24 -19.96
C LYS A 308 -9.90 22.39 -20.16
#